data_AF-A0A9E2MTX3-F1
#
_entry.id   AF-A0A9E2MTX3-F1
#
_cell.length_a   1.000
_cell.length_b   1.000
_cell.length_c   1.000
_cell.angle_alpha   90.00
_cell.angle_beta   90.00
_cell.angle_gamma   90.00
#
_symmetry.space_group_name_H-M   'P 1'
#
loop_
_entity.id
_entity.type
_entity.pdbx_description
1 polymer ?
#
loop_
_entity_poly.entity_id
_entity_poly.type
_entity_poly.pdbx_seq_one_letter_code
_entity_poly.pdbx_strand_id
1 'polypeptide(L)'
;MKIATLGLDIQPGKSKYSCECFEKLVKKFSPKKVSPYTVEFIGEDLEKADAIVFDTNRRLDFVLLDLEKIETRLSRADDERERALLVKAQGFLEKEHLLCDCDFS
;
A
#
# COMPACT_ATOMS: atom_id res chain seq x y z
N MET A 1 6.08 -7.91 -6.90
CA MET A 1 5.51 -6.94 -5.96
C MET A 1 5.08 -5.72 -6.75
N LYS A 2 3.82 -5.33 -6.61
CA LYS A 2 3.23 -4.15 -7.23
C LYS A 2 3.12 -3.03 -6.20
N ILE A 3 3.54 -1.83 -6.58
CA ILE A 3 3.52 -0.65 -5.72
C ILE A 3 2.65 0.40 -6.42
N ALA A 4 1.59 0.83 -5.75
CA ALA A 4 0.79 1.97 -6.21
C ALA A 4 1.38 3.28 -5.66
N THR A 5 1.15 4.35 -6.39
CA THR A 5 1.72 5.68 -6.12
C THR A 5 0.61 6.70 -6.07
N LEU A 6 0.51 7.50 -5.01
CA LEU A 6 -0.49 8.57 -4.90
C LEU A 6 0.18 9.92 -4.61
N GLY A 7 -0.07 10.91 -5.45
CA GLY A 7 0.49 12.26 -5.28
C GLY A 7 2.01 12.37 -5.49
N LEU A 8 2.63 11.36 -6.11
CA LEU A 8 4.06 11.34 -6.43
C LEU A 8 4.23 11.17 -7.94
N ASP A 9 5.18 11.91 -8.54
CA ASP A 9 5.53 11.79 -9.95
C ASP A 9 6.50 10.61 -10.18
N ILE A 10 5.98 9.39 -10.03
CA ILE A 10 6.72 8.15 -10.28
C ILE A 10 6.13 7.49 -11.53
N GLN A 11 6.97 7.25 -12.53
CA GLN A 11 6.54 6.64 -13.79
C GLN A 11 6.16 5.17 -13.58
N PRO A 12 4.98 4.73 -14.09
CA PRO A 12 4.60 3.33 -14.06
C PRO A 12 5.59 2.42 -14.80
N GLY A 13 5.73 1.19 -14.32
CA GLY A 13 6.58 0.16 -14.93
C GLY A 13 7.54 -0.51 -13.96
N LYS A 14 8.41 -1.34 -14.52
CA LYS A 14 9.35 -2.16 -13.75
C LYS A 14 10.60 -1.37 -13.38
N SER A 15 10.87 -1.27 -12.08
CA SER A 15 12.09 -0.70 -11.54
C SER A 15 12.95 -1.77 -10.90
N LYS A 16 14.24 -1.79 -11.25
CA LYS A 16 15.23 -2.71 -10.70
C LYS A 16 15.74 -2.17 -9.37
N TYR A 17 15.77 -3.02 -8.37
CA TYR A 17 16.38 -2.72 -7.08
C TYR A 17 17.82 -3.27 -7.05
N SER A 18 18.79 -2.38 -6.83
CA SER A 18 20.18 -2.72 -6.58
C SER A 18 20.56 -2.29 -5.17
N CYS A 19 21.25 -3.15 -4.43
CA CYS A 19 21.85 -2.82 -3.13
C CYS A 19 23.36 -2.97 -3.22
N GLU A 20 24.07 -2.30 -2.30
CA GLU A 20 25.52 -2.44 -2.16
C GLU A 20 25.95 -3.92 -2.00
N CYS A 21 25.14 -4.71 -1.27
CA CYS A 21 25.33 -6.14 -1.14
C CYS A 21 25.37 -6.87 -2.49
N PHE A 22 24.40 -6.57 -3.34
CA PHE A 22 24.24 -7.17 -4.66
C PHE A 22 25.40 -6.79 -5.58
N GLU A 23 25.78 -5.51 -5.57
CA GLU A 23 26.89 -4.98 -6.37
C GLU A 23 28.24 -5.62 -5.97
N LYS A 24 28.50 -5.78 -4.67
CA LYS A 24 29.69 -6.47 -4.16
C LYS A 24 29.75 -7.93 -4.63
N LEU A 25 28.61 -8.64 -4.64
CA LEU A 25 28.56 -10.02 -5.13
C LEU A 25 28.82 -10.08 -6.64
N VAL A 26 28.21 -9.19 -7.43
CA VAL A 26 28.45 -9.11 -8.87
C VAL A 26 29.93 -8.85 -9.16
N LYS A 27 30.55 -7.92 -8.43
CA LYS A 27 31.99 -7.62 -8.56
C LYS A 27 32.87 -8.81 -8.17
N LYS A 28 32.55 -9.50 -7.06
CA LYS A 28 33.35 -10.62 -6.54
C LYS A 28 33.32 -11.85 -7.44
N PHE A 29 32.17 -12.15 -8.05
CA PHE A 29 31.98 -13.39 -8.79
C PHE A 29 31.97 -13.22 -10.31
N SER A 30 31.89 -11.98 -10.81
CA SER A 30 31.87 -11.64 -12.25
C SER A 30 30.98 -12.58 -13.10
N PRO A 31 29.71 -12.79 -12.72
CA PRO A 31 28.86 -13.77 -13.35
C PRO A 31 28.50 -13.36 -14.79
N LYS A 32 28.26 -14.35 -15.67
CA LYS A 32 27.83 -14.11 -17.06
C LYS A 32 26.44 -13.45 -17.18
N LYS A 33 25.60 -13.56 -16.14
CA LYS A 33 24.25 -12.99 -16.10
C LYS A 33 23.97 -12.47 -14.69
N VAL A 34 23.31 -11.31 -14.63
CA VAL A 34 22.90 -10.65 -13.38
C VAL A 34 21.39 -10.41 -13.43
N SER A 35 20.69 -10.73 -12.35
CA SER A 35 19.24 -10.55 -12.23
C SER A 35 18.91 -9.89 -10.89
N PRO A 36 18.80 -8.55 -10.83
CA PRO A 36 18.38 -7.86 -9.61
C PRO A 36 16.90 -8.13 -9.32
N TYR A 37 16.51 -7.89 -8.06
CA TYR A 37 15.09 -7.85 -7.71
C TYR A 37 14.41 -6.72 -8.45
N THR A 38 13.13 -6.88 -8.79
CA THR A 38 12.36 -5.89 -9.56
C THR A 38 11.01 -5.68 -8.91
N VAL A 39 10.62 -4.42 -8.74
CA VAL A 39 9.28 -3.99 -8.34
C VAL A 39 8.55 -3.39 -9.53
N GLU A 40 7.23 -3.42 -9.53
CA GLU A 40 6.40 -2.83 -10.58
C GLU A 40 5.58 -1.69 -9.99
N PHE A 41 5.76 -0.47 -10.50
CA PHE A 41 4.92 0.66 -10.17
C PHE A 41 3.69 0.66 -11.08
N ILE A 42 2.49 0.73 -10.49
CA ILE A 42 1.22 0.58 -11.20
C ILE A 42 0.36 1.85 -11.24
N GLY A 43 0.93 3.00 -10.85
CA GLY A 43 0.18 4.27 -10.75
C GLY A 43 -0.82 4.26 -9.59
N GLU A 44 -1.99 4.87 -9.79
CA GLU A 44 -3.03 5.03 -8.75
C GLU A 44 -4.00 3.83 -8.63
N ASP A 45 -3.66 2.66 -9.17
CA ASP A 45 -4.48 1.44 -9.05
C ASP A 45 -4.27 0.77 -7.68
N LEU A 46 -4.74 1.44 -6.61
CA LEU A 46 -4.51 1.07 -5.21
C LEU A 46 -4.95 -0.37 -4.89
N GLU A 47 -6.07 -0.81 -5.46
CA GLU A 47 -6.67 -2.14 -5.16
C GLU A 47 -5.86 -3.31 -5.73
N LYS A 48 -5.02 -3.06 -6.74
CA LYS A 48 -4.14 -4.08 -7.33
C LYS A 48 -2.72 -4.05 -6.77
N ALA A 49 -2.44 -3.18 -5.80
CA ALA A 49 -1.12 -3.00 -5.22
C ALA A 49 -0.91 -3.91 -4.01
N ASP A 50 0.34 -4.33 -3.81
CA ASP A 50 0.77 -5.00 -2.57
C ASP A 50 1.19 -3.96 -1.50
N ALA A 51 1.61 -2.78 -1.95
CA ALA A 51 1.99 -1.66 -1.10
C ALA A 51 1.71 -0.33 -1.79
N ILE A 52 1.63 0.74 -1.00
CA ILE A 52 1.35 2.09 -1.48
C ILE A 52 2.47 3.01 -1.02
N VAL A 53 2.99 3.81 -1.93
CA VAL A 53 3.86 4.95 -1.62
C VAL A 53 3.09 6.22 -1.95
N PHE A 54 3.07 7.20 -1.05
CA PHE A 54 2.23 8.37 -1.21
C PHE A 54 2.89 9.63 -0.65
N ASP A 55 2.51 10.78 -1.19
CA ASP A 55 2.79 12.07 -0.55
C ASP A 55 1.96 12.18 0.73
N THR A 56 2.61 12.46 1.85
CA THR A 56 1.98 12.66 3.16
C THR A 56 0.83 13.67 3.14
N ASN A 57 0.84 14.66 2.23
CA ASN A 57 -0.28 15.60 2.05
C ASN A 57 -1.57 14.94 1.54
N ARG A 58 -1.46 13.76 0.93
CA ARG A 58 -2.57 12.93 0.43
C ARG A 58 -3.06 11.90 1.45
N ARG A 59 -2.58 11.96 2.71
CA ARG A 59 -2.99 11.00 3.76
C ARG A 59 -4.52 10.95 3.93
N LEU A 60 -5.17 12.12 3.94
CA LEU A 60 -6.62 12.21 4.15
C LEU A 60 -7.43 11.58 3.03
N ASP A 61 -6.90 11.52 1.80
CA ASP A 61 -7.56 10.86 0.69
C ASP A 61 -7.80 9.37 0.99
N PHE A 62 -6.83 8.69 1.62
CA PHE A 62 -7.01 7.29 2.04
C PHE A 62 -8.08 7.14 3.11
N VAL A 63 -8.11 8.06 4.08
CA VAL A 63 -9.12 8.06 5.14
C VAL A 63 -10.52 8.18 4.55
N LEU A 64 -10.70 9.09 3.59
CA LEU A 64 -11.99 9.30 2.91
C LEU A 64 -12.39 8.10 2.05
N LEU A 65 -11.45 7.54 1.28
CA LEU A 65 -11.69 6.35 0.46
C LEU A 65 -12.10 5.15 1.32
N ASP A 66 -11.45 4.94 2.46
CA ASP A 66 -11.76 3.85 3.37
C ASP A 66 -13.10 4.08 4.10
N LEU A 67 -13.42 5.32 4.48
CA LEU A 67 -14.72 5.66 5.08
C LEU A 67 -15.87 5.31 4.14
N GLU A 68 -15.79 5.71 2.88
CA GLU A 68 -16.82 5.41 1.87
C GLU A 68 -17.03 3.90 1.73
N LYS A 69 -15.94 3.12 1.70
CA LYS A 69 -16.00 1.66 1.62
C LYS A 69 -16.62 1.03 2.86
N ILE A 70 -16.25 1.51 4.04
CA ILE A 70 -16.79 1.01 5.32
C ILE A 70 -18.27 1.33 5.45
N GLU A 71 -18.70 2.56 5.16
CA GLU A 71 -20.11 2.96 5.21
C GLU A 71 -20.96 2.12 4.25
N THR A 72 -20.46 1.94 3.01
CA THR A 72 -21.10 1.08 2.01
C THR A 72 -21.23 -0.35 2.54
N ARG A 73 -20.20 -0.90 3.20
CA ARG A 73 -20.24 -2.25 3.75
C ARG A 73 -21.16 -2.36 4.96
N LEU A 74 -21.14 -1.41 5.89
CA LEU A 74 -22.00 -1.36 7.08
C LEU A 74 -23.50 -1.35 6.71
N SER A 75 -23.86 -0.70 5.61
CA SER A 75 -25.24 -0.67 5.10
C SER A 75 -25.75 -2.05 4.63
N ARG A 76 -24.85 -2.99 4.36
CA ARG A 76 -25.14 -4.33 3.81
C ARG A 76 -24.66 -5.48 4.69
N ALA A 77 -24.04 -5.19 5.83
CA ALA A 77 -23.45 -6.21 6.71
C ALA A 77 -24.52 -6.74 7.68
N ASP A 78 -24.77 -8.05 7.61
CA ASP A 78 -25.71 -8.76 8.48
C ASP A 78 -25.03 -9.46 9.67
N ASP A 79 -23.72 -9.73 9.58
CA ASP A 79 -22.96 -10.36 10.66
C ASP A 79 -22.57 -9.35 11.75
N GLU A 80 -22.93 -9.64 13.00
CA GLU A 80 -22.72 -8.73 14.12
C GLU A 80 -21.24 -8.49 14.44
N ARG A 81 -20.37 -9.50 14.23
CA ARG A 81 -18.93 -9.37 14.47
C ARG A 81 -18.29 -8.49 13.41
N GLU A 82 -18.65 -8.67 12.15
CA GLU A 82 -18.23 -7.80 11.04
C GLU A 82 -18.67 -6.36 11.31
N ARG A 83 -19.94 -6.14 11.68
CA ARG A 83 -20.44 -4.80 12.01
C ARG A 83 -19.64 -4.15 13.14
N ALA A 84 -19.37 -4.88 14.22
CA ALA A 84 -18.58 -4.36 15.34
C ALA A 84 -17.16 -3.94 14.92
N LEU A 85 -16.49 -4.76 14.10
CA LEU A 85 -15.16 -4.45 13.57
C LEU A 85 -15.18 -3.23 12.64
N LEU A 86 -16.18 -3.14 11.76
CA LEU A 86 -16.34 -2.00 10.84
C LEU A 86 -16.64 -0.70 11.58
N VAL A 87 -17.46 -0.74 12.65
CA VAL A 87 -17.70 0.43 13.52
C VAL A 87 -16.42 0.86 14.23
N LYS A 88 -15.60 -0.10 14.73
CA LYS A 88 -14.30 0.21 15.33
C LYS A 88 -13.35 0.86 14.31
N ALA A 89 -13.28 0.32 13.10
CA ALA A 89 -12.49 0.89 12.00
C ALA A 89 -12.97 2.29 11.62
N GLN A 90 -14.28 2.51 11.47
CA GLN A 90 -14.88 3.81 11.20
C GLN A 90 -14.45 4.85 12.25
N GLY A 91 -14.52 4.50 13.53
CA GLY A 91 -14.11 5.41 14.62
C GLY A 91 -12.62 5.76 14.64
N PHE A 92 -11.74 4.94 14.04
CA PHE A 92 -10.34 5.31 13.82
C PHE A 92 -10.21 6.28 12.64
N LEU A 93 -10.90 6.01 11.53
CA LEU A 93 -10.88 6.86 10.34
C LEU A 93 -11.46 8.26 10.61
N GLU A 94 -12.53 8.37 11.39
CA GLU A 94 -13.12 9.66 11.80
C GLU A 94 -12.14 10.54 12.60
N LYS A 95 -11.11 9.93 13.20
CA LYS A 95 -10.00 10.62 13.88
C LYS A 95 -8.79 10.82 12.97
N GLU A 96 -8.95 10.62 11.67
CA GLU A 96 -7.92 10.78 10.64
C GLU A 96 -6.73 9.80 10.80
N HIS A 97 -6.97 8.66 11.46
CA HIS A 97 -5.99 7.59 11.57
C HIS A 97 -6.07 6.65 10.37
N LEU A 98 -4.91 6.24 9.84
CA LEU A 98 -4.84 5.14 8.88
C LEU A 98 -5.08 3.82 9.61
N LEU A 99 -5.85 2.92 9.01
CA LEU A 99 -6.19 1.65 9.65
C LEU A 99 -4.97 0.75 9.89
N CYS A 100 -3.94 0.86 9.06
CA CYS A 100 -2.69 0.09 9.23
C CYS A 100 -1.88 0.48 10.48
N ASP A 101 -2.13 1.67 11.04
CA ASP A 101 -1.49 2.14 12.28
C ASP A 101 -2.31 1.75 13.53
N CYS A 102 -3.50 1.17 13.35
CA CYS A 102 -4.46 0.94 14.43
C CYS A 102 -4.44 -0.48 14.97
N ASP A 103 -4.78 -0.63 16.25
CA ASP A 103 -4.91 -1.93 16.90
C ASP A 103 -6.36 -2.42 16.88
N PHE A 104 -6.56 -3.60 16.29
CA PHE A 104 -7.85 -4.25 16.16
C PHE A 104 -8.08 -5.35 17.20
N SER A 105 -7.08 -5.67 18.03
CA SER A 105 -7.21 -6.64 19.13
C SER A 105 -8.23 -6.23 20.20
#